data_AF-A0A414HE88-F1
#
_entry.id   AF-A0A414HE88-F1
#
_cell.length_a   1.000
_cell.length_b   1.000
_cell.length_c   1.000
_cell.angle_alpha   90.00
_cell.angle_beta   90.00
_cell.angle_gamma   90.00
#
_symmetry.space_group_name_H-M   'P 1'
#
loop_
_entity.id
_entity.type
_entity.pdbx_description
1 polymer ?
#
loop_
_entity_poly.entity_id
_entity_poly.type
_entity_poly.pdbx_seq_one_letter_code
_entity_poly.pdbx_strand_id
1 'polypeptide(L)'
;MSRKKQETKILCPGCGTEFAIADKEFTATGIVIGKNSGLGTVYPAVAGHNPPAGLPKGARERIEALRGAGVDVSCLFAMQGAGGGEYVASNKDGKLTILDDNDPIFGCIMAQGTVPNNRLFRRWVMAQMFHMMSYTHHCRKEPAGVTEMIHRKGYDYQWKMLLNELHAQMKMEHKDITGFVERNRWFNRDVVLAIASDYVSALKKHVGNLETRKCKGVPYKRVYGRNIFVEDLQSKLYYPLSIAITHIRHALDAAQLYNAVRQFNDRRIRLPWDTPQSKAWMDAYKGAGAFFTMQNLIRFHGCTAIDDSGRRLDKYQSLAFLSAKAEEYKNGEGWRLLAVLKKMLADNNINIKKKMAAWRKK
;
A
#
# COMPACT_ATOMS: atom_id res chain seq x y z
N MET A 1 5.80 -22.01 49.27
CA MET A 1 5.76 -22.05 47.79
C MET A 1 4.31 -22.25 47.36
N SER A 2 3.69 -21.25 46.76
CA SER A 2 2.30 -21.34 46.29
C SER A 2 2.23 -22.26 45.07
N ARG A 3 1.38 -23.30 45.13
CA ARG A 3 1.11 -24.19 43.98
C ARG A 3 0.34 -23.39 42.93
N LYS A 4 1.00 -23.06 41.80
CA LYS A 4 0.31 -22.49 40.62
C LYS A 4 -0.76 -23.50 40.16
N LYS A 5 -2.02 -23.05 40.09
CA LYS A 5 -3.10 -23.79 39.42
C LYS A 5 -2.69 -24.04 37.96
N GLN A 6 -2.80 -25.28 37.49
CA GLN A 6 -2.64 -25.59 36.08
C GLN A 6 -3.89 -25.11 35.33
N GLU A 7 -3.72 -24.13 34.46
CA GLU A 7 -4.80 -23.61 33.61
C GLU A 7 -4.78 -24.35 32.27
N THR A 8 -5.95 -24.83 31.82
CA THR A 8 -6.13 -25.46 30.51
C THR A 8 -6.20 -24.41 29.41
N LYS A 9 -5.47 -24.60 28.32
CA LYS A 9 -5.42 -23.68 27.18
C LYS A 9 -5.75 -24.39 25.86
N ILE A 10 -6.39 -23.69 24.93
CA ILE A 10 -6.63 -24.19 23.57
C ILE A 10 -5.82 -23.31 22.60
N LEU A 11 -4.90 -23.92 21.84
CA LEU A 11 -4.01 -23.19 20.94
C LEU A 11 -4.27 -23.58 19.48
N CYS A 12 -4.15 -22.61 18.58
CA CYS A 12 -4.08 -22.86 17.14
C CYS A 12 -2.78 -23.61 16.80
N PRO A 13 -2.83 -24.80 16.19
CA PRO A 13 -1.64 -25.61 15.91
C PRO A 13 -0.71 -24.98 14.85
N GLY A 14 -1.22 -24.07 14.02
CA GLY A 14 -0.43 -23.42 12.96
C GLY A 14 0.31 -22.16 13.39
N CYS A 15 -0.24 -21.36 14.31
CA CYS A 15 0.32 -20.06 14.67
C CYS A 15 0.41 -19.82 16.19
N GLY A 16 -0.01 -20.76 17.02
CA GLY A 16 0.07 -20.65 18.49
C GLY A 16 -0.92 -19.68 19.14
N THR A 17 -1.86 -19.11 18.39
CA THR A 17 -2.90 -18.21 18.93
C THR A 17 -3.79 -18.94 19.93
N GLU A 18 -3.99 -18.38 21.12
CA GLU A 18 -4.82 -18.96 22.20
C GLU A 18 -6.29 -18.58 22.02
N PHE A 19 -7.21 -19.55 22.08
CA PHE A 19 -8.64 -19.32 22.00
C PHE A 19 -9.24 -19.05 23.39
N ALA A 20 -10.26 -18.20 23.45
CA ALA A 20 -10.91 -17.85 24.71
C ALA A 20 -11.72 -19.02 25.29
N ILE A 21 -11.57 -19.27 26.59
CA ILE A 21 -12.36 -20.24 27.38
C ILE A 21 -13.16 -19.45 28.42
N ALA A 22 -14.46 -19.71 28.54
CA ALA A 22 -15.31 -19.04 29.51
C ALA A 22 -15.11 -19.61 30.92
N ASP A 23 -15.18 -18.75 31.94
CA ASP A 23 -14.83 -19.06 33.35
C ASP A 23 -15.81 -20.00 34.11
N LYS A 24 -16.64 -20.79 33.42
CA LYS A 24 -17.64 -21.67 34.06
C LYS A 24 -17.22 -23.15 34.04
N GLU A 25 -17.66 -23.90 35.05
CA GLU A 25 -17.25 -25.28 35.40
C GLU A 25 -17.37 -26.33 34.27
N PHE A 26 -18.09 -26.01 33.19
CA PHE A 26 -18.02 -26.75 31.92
C PHE A 26 -18.31 -25.79 30.76
N THR A 27 -17.36 -25.66 29.82
CA THR A 27 -17.52 -24.86 28.60
C THR A 27 -17.33 -25.77 27.38
N ALA A 28 -18.42 -26.01 26.65
CA ALA A 28 -18.38 -26.67 25.35
C ALA A 28 -18.54 -25.61 24.24
N THR A 29 -17.44 -25.29 23.56
CA THR A 29 -17.44 -24.38 22.40
C THR A 29 -17.23 -25.19 21.14
N GLY A 30 -18.26 -25.29 20.31
CA GLY A 30 -18.21 -25.94 19.00
C GLY A 30 -18.74 -25.01 17.92
N ILE A 31 -17.99 -24.86 16.83
CA ILE A 31 -18.50 -24.19 15.63
C ILE A 31 -18.99 -25.28 14.69
N VAL A 32 -20.31 -25.45 14.58
CA VAL A 32 -20.91 -26.39 13.61
C VAL A 32 -21.17 -25.63 12.31
N ILE A 33 -20.32 -25.86 11.31
CA ILE A 33 -20.45 -25.25 9.97
C ILE A 33 -20.88 -26.33 8.99
N GLY A 34 -22.06 -26.16 8.39
CA GLY A 34 -22.48 -26.98 7.25
C GLY A 34 -21.62 -26.67 6.01
N LYS A 35 -21.34 -27.69 5.20
CA LYS A 35 -20.70 -27.50 3.89
C LYS A 35 -21.56 -26.53 3.07
N ASN A 36 -20.96 -25.48 2.51
CA ASN A 36 -21.61 -24.40 1.73
C ASN A 36 -22.54 -23.47 2.53
N SER A 37 -22.26 -23.18 3.79
CA SER A 37 -23.07 -22.27 4.64
C SER A 37 -23.16 -20.82 4.15
N GLY A 38 -22.36 -20.39 3.17
CA GLY A 38 -22.36 -19.01 2.66
C GLY A 38 -21.85 -17.95 3.66
N LEU A 39 -21.34 -18.36 4.83
CA LEU A 39 -20.93 -17.46 5.92
C LEU A 39 -19.55 -16.81 5.71
N GLY A 40 -18.84 -17.13 4.63
CA GLY A 40 -17.49 -16.65 4.38
C GLY A 40 -16.48 -17.18 5.41
N THR A 41 -15.51 -16.36 5.80
CA THR A 41 -14.48 -16.72 6.79
C THR A 41 -14.98 -16.40 8.21
N VAL A 42 -15.10 -17.43 9.04
CA VAL A 42 -15.49 -17.30 10.46
C VAL A 42 -14.22 -17.25 11.32
N TYR A 43 -14.07 -16.20 12.12
CA TYR A 43 -12.99 -16.07 13.09
C TYR A 43 -13.46 -16.49 14.48
N PRO A 44 -12.83 -17.48 15.13
CA PRO A 44 -13.16 -17.84 16.51
C PRO A 44 -12.75 -16.73 17.49
N ALA A 45 -13.36 -16.70 18.67
CA ALA A 45 -12.96 -15.79 19.74
C ALA A 45 -11.55 -16.15 20.27
N VAL A 46 -10.64 -15.18 20.23
CA VAL A 46 -9.23 -15.33 20.63
C VAL A 46 -9.05 -14.75 22.02
N ALA A 47 -8.31 -15.45 22.89
CA ALA A 47 -8.00 -14.97 24.24
C ALA A 47 -7.24 -13.63 24.16
N GLY A 48 -7.71 -12.61 24.87
CA GLY A 48 -7.16 -11.25 24.82
C GLY A 48 -7.64 -10.39 23.65
N HIS A 49 -8.48 -10.91 22.74
CA HIS A 49 -9.24 -10.14 21.76
C HIS A 49 -10.71 -10.10 22.19
N ASN A 50 -11.05 -9.11 23.01
CA ASN A 50 -12.46 -8.80 23.20
C ASN A 50 -13.00 -8.23 21.88
N PRO A 51 -14.23 -8.60 21.44
CA PRO A 51 -14.95 -7.75 20.49
C PRO A 51 -14.94 -6.31 21.03
N PRO A 52 -15.04 -5.25 20.20
CA PRO A 52 -14.92 -3.88 20.69
C PRO A 52 -15.99 -3.64 21.76
N ALA A 53 -15.58 -3.84 23.01
CA ALA A 53 -16.31 -3.45 24.18
C ALA A 53 -16.35 -1.92 24.11
N GLY A 54 -17.46 -1.34 24.57
CA GLY A 54 -17.64 0.11 24.55
C GLY A 54 -16.42 0.86 25.06
N LEU A 55 -16.29 2.11 24.59
CA LEU A 55 -15.22 3.05 24.89
C LEU A 55 -14.53 2.80 26.25
N PRO A 56 -13.18 2.69 26.30
CA PRO A 56 -12.45 2.55 27.56
C PRO A 56 -12.84 3.67 28.51
N LYS A 57 -13.50 3.29 29.61
CA LYS A 57 -14.20 4.24 30.48
C LYS A 57 -13.22 4.96 31.40
N GLY A 58 -12.11 4.32 31.74
CA GLY A 58 -11.08 4.89 32.64
C GLY A 58 -9.83 5.42 31.94
N ALA A 59 -9.17 6.40 32.57
CA ALA A 59 -7.94 7.02 32.05
C ALA A 59 -6.78 6.01 31.94
N ARG A 60 -6.71 5.01 32.83
CA ARG A 60 -5.71 3.93 32.77
C ARG A 60 -5.93 3.00 31.57
N GLU A 61 -7.18 2.61 31.32
CA GLU A 61 -7.53 1.76 30.18
C GLU A 61 -7.20 2.44 28.85
N ARG A 62 -7.38 3.77 28.78
CA ARG A 62 -7.02 4.58 27.60
C ARG A 62 -5.51 4.62 27.37
N ILE A 63 -4.70 4.81 28.41
CA ILE A 63 -3.23 4.78 28.29
C ILE A 63 -2.75 3.39 27.83
N GLU A 64 -3.36 2.33 28.35
CA GLU A 64 -2.98 0.97 27.97
C GLU A 64 -3.42 0.62 26.54
N ALA A 65 -4.57 1.12 26.09
CA ALA A 65 -4.98 1.03 24.69
C ALA A 65 -4.01 1.78 23.75
N LEU A 66 -3.53 2.96 24.15
CA LEU A 66 -2.50 3.70 23.40
C LEU A 66 -1.17 2.95 23.36
N ARG A 67 -0.76 2.35 24.48
CA ARG A 67 0.43 1.48 24.57
C ARG A 67 0.30 0.28 23.65
N GLY A 68 -0.85 -0.40 23.65
CA GLY A 68 -1.16 -1.52 22.76
C GLY A 68 -1.20 -1.13 21.28
N ALA A 69 -1.54 0.12 20.97
CA ALA A 69 -1.46 0.70 19.64
C ALA A 69 -0.05 1.17 19.22
N GLY A 70 0.97 0.95 20.07
CA GLY A 70 2.37 1.31 19.80
C GLY A 70 2.68 2.79 19.97
N VAL A 71 1.84 3.56 20.67
CA VAL A 71 2.10 4.97 21.01
C VAL A 71 3.05 5.02 22.20
N ASP A 72 4.05 5.92 22.15
CA ASP A 72 4.88 6.20 23.31
C ASP A 72 4.07 6.94 24.38
N VAL A 73 3.78 6.23 25.47
CA VAL A 73 3.00 6.72 26.62
C VAL A 73 3.87 7.04 27.83
N SER A 74 5.20 7.08 27.69
CA SER A 74 6.14 7.33 28.79
C SER A 74 5.87 8.63 29.57
N CYS A 75 5.31 9.62 28.87
CA CYS A 75 4.94 10.91 29.42
C CYS A 75 3.46 11.00 29.83
N LEU A 76 2.69 9.92 29.79
CA LEU A 76 1.25 9.90 30.11
C LEU A 76 0.97 9.13 31.41
N PHE A 77 0.06 9.64 32.24
CA PHE A 77 -0.40 8.98 33.45
C PHE A 77 -1.86 9.33 33.75
N ALA A 78 -2.54 8.42 34.45
CA ALA A 78 -3.91 8.63 34.89
C ALA A 78 -3.92 9.48 36.16
N MET A 79 -4.74 10.53 36.17
CA MET A 79 -4.92 11.44 37.29
C MET A 79 -6.39 11.43 37.72
N GLN A 80 -6.65 11.37 39.02
CA GLN A 80 -8.00 11.46 39.57
C GLN A 80 -8.21 12.85 40.16
N GLY A 81 -9.25 13.54 39.68
CA GLY A 81 -9.64 14.84 40.22
C GLY A 81 -10.35 14.71 41.56
N ALA A 82 -10.36 15.80 42.34
CA ALA A 82 -11.02 15.84 43.65
C ALA A 82 -12.53 15.52 43.58
N GLY A 83 -13.17 15.73 42.43
CA GLY A 83 -14.58 15.36 42.17
C GLY A 83 -14.81 13.92 41.71
N GLY A 84 -13.79 13.05 41.74
CA GLY A 84 -13.89 11.64 41.35
C GLY A 84 -13.76 11.36 39.84
N GLY A 85 -13.63 12.39 38.99
CA GLY A 85 -13.37 12.22 37.55
C GLY A 85 -11.95 11.74 37.25
N GLU A 86 -11.79 10.86 36.27
CA GLU A 86 -10.49 10.39 35.79
C GLU A 86 -10.05 11.14 34.53
N TYR A 87 -8.79 11.55 34.49
CA TYR A 87 -8.18 12.30 33.40
C TYR A 87 -6.87 11.66 32.95
N VAL A 88 -6.54 11.77 31.67
CA VAL A 88 -5.18 11.47 31.18
C VAL A 88 -4.38 12.76 31.25
N ALA A 89 -3.27 12.76 31.98
CA ALA A 89 -2.35 13.88 32.05
C ALA A 89 -1.05 13.53 31.35
N SER A 90 -0.44 14.52 30.70
CA SER A 90 0.90 14.44 30.13
C SER A 90 1.87 15.27 30.94
N ASN A 91 3.07 14.74 31.21
CA ASN A 91 4.20 15.49 31.74
C ASN A 91 5.33 15.42 30.72
N LYS A 92 5.44 16.46 29.89
CA LYS A 92 6.57 16.67 28.99
C LYS A 92 7.37 17.84 29.53
N ASP A 93 8.67 17.61 29.72
CA ASP A 93 9.64 18.64 30.16
C ASP A 93 9.26 19.34 31.48
N GLY A 94 8.63 18.61 32.41
CA GLY A 94 8.22 19.14 33.71
C GLY A 94 6.91 19.94 33.69
N LYS A 95 6.26 20.08 32.52
CA LYS A 95 4.98 20.76 32.38
C LYS A 95 3.83 19.75 32.37
N LEU A 96 3.00 19.83 33.41
CA LEU A 96 1.77 19.03 33.52
C LEU A 96 0.68 19.65 32.62
N THR A 97 0.14 18.86 31.69
CA THR A 97 -1.03 19.24 30.87
C THR A 97 -2.07 18.14 30.92
N ILE A 98 -3.30 18.48 31.30
CA ILE A 98 -4.43 17.56 31.22
C ILE A 98 -4.85 17.47 29.75
N LEU A 99 -4.93 16.24 29.22
CA LEU A 99 -5.46 16.00 27.88
C LEU A 99 -6.99 16.02 27.99
N ASP A 100 -7.62 16.96 27.28
CA ASP A 100 -9.07 17.07 27.25
C ASP A 100 -9.67 15.89 26.46
N ASP A 101 -10.74 15.30 26.98
CA ASP A 101 -11.49 14.24 26.30
C ASP A 101 -12.15 14.76 25.00
N ASN A 102 -12.32 16.08 24.89
CA ASN A 102 -12.78 16.75 23.68
C ASN A 102 -11.65 17.16 22.71
N ASP A 103 -10.44 16.61 22.84
CA ASP A 103 -9.42 16.80 21.81
C ASP A 103 -10.00 16.37 20.45
N PRO A 104 -10.00 17.24 19.42
CA PRO A 104 -10.49 16.90 18.09
C PRO A 104 -9.85 15.62 17.53
N ILE A 105 -8.63 15.29 17.95
CA ILE A 105 -7.91 14.07 17.60
C ILE A 105 -8.55 12.86 18.28
N PHE A 106 -8.84 12.91 19.59
CA PHE A 106 -9.55 11.83 20.29
C PHE A 106 -10.98 11.67 19.75
N GLY A 107 -11.68 12.76 19.46
CA GLY A 107 -12.98 12.74 18.78
C GLY A 107 -12.91 12.03 17.42
N CYS A 108 -11.88 12.31 16.60
CA CYS A 108 -11.66 11.60 15.33
C CYS A 108 -11.32 10.11 15.52
N ILE A 109 -10.55 9.75 16.55
CA ILE A 109 -10.24 8.34 16.87
C ILE A 109 -11.50 7.62 17.33
N MET A 110 -12.29 8.21 18.23
CA MET A 110 -13.52 7.61 18.74
C MET A 110 -14.61 7.49 17.66
N ALA A 111 -14.78 8.51 16.82
CA ALA A 111 -15.81 8.50 15.79
C ALA A 111 -15.42 7.73 14.52
N GLN A 112 -14.13 7.74 14.14
CA GLN A 112 -13.68 7.24 12.84
C GLN A 112 -12.60 6.15 12.94
N GLY A 113 -12.02 5.90 14.11
CA GLY A 113 -10.91 4.94 14.29
C GLY A 113 -9.61 5.36 13.61
N THR A 114 -9.51 6.60 13.12
CA THR A 114 -8.37 7.08 12.32
C THR A 114 -8.15 8.58 12.50
N VAL A 115 -6.89 9.01 12.58
CA VAL A 115 -6.51 10.44 12.61
C VAL A 115 -6.15 10.95 11.20
N PRO A 116 -6.69 12.09 10.75
CA PRO A 116 -6.26 12.72 9.51
C PRO A 116 -4.81 13.21 9.61
N ASN A 117 -3.91 12.67 8.78
CA ASN A 117 -2.53 13.17 8.67
C ASN A 117 -2.28 13.75 7.26
N ASN A 118 -1.77 14.97 7.19
CA ASN A 118 -1.58 15.70 5.93
C ASN A 118 -0.38 15.20 5.12
N ARG A 119 0.52 14.40 5.72
CA ARG A 119 1.73 13.85 5.09
C ARG A 119 1.57 12.40 4.64
N LEU A 120 0.34 11.87 4.62
CA LEU A 120 0.08 10.48 4.27
C LEU A 120 0.28 10.22 2.78
N PHE A 121 1.06 9.17 2.46
CA PHE A 121 1.29 8.68 1.11
C PHE A 121 0.00 8.51 0.30
N ARG A 122 -1.03 7.89 0.88
CA ARG A 122 -2.34 7.68 0.24
C ARG A 122 -3.07 8.98 -0.18
N ARG A 123 -2.87 10.10 0.53
CA ARG A 123 -3.46 11.39 0.14
C ARG A 123 -2.74 11.97 -1.07
N TRP A 124 -1.42 11.86 -1.10
CA TRP A 124 -0.62 12.23 -2.26
C TRP A 124 -1.01 11.37 -3.49
N VAL A 125 -1.16 10.05 -3.31
CA VAL A 125 -1.62 9.14 -4.37
C VAL A 125 -3.02 9.53 -4.87
N MET A 126 -3.97 9.79 -3.98
CA MET A 126 -5.31 10.25 -4.37
C MET A 126 -5.27 11.55 -5.19
N ALA A 127 -4.47 12.53 -4.77
CA ALA A 127 -4.32 13.79 -5.50
C ALA A 127 -3.76 13.56 -6.92
N GLN A 128 -2.74 12.71 -7.03
CA GLN A 128 -2.15 12.32 -8.32
C GLN A 128 -3.18 11.61 -9.21
N MET A 129 -3.95 10.67 -8.64
CA MET A 129 -5.00 9.95 -9.36
C MET A 129 -6.13 10.86 -9.83
N PHE A 130 -6.61 11.74 -8.96
CA PHE A 130 -7.67 12.70 -9.29
C PHE A 130 -7.22 13.66 -10.39
N HIS A 131 -5.97 14.12 -10.35
CA HIS A 131 -5.39 14.90 -11.44
C HIS A 131 -5.40 14.12 -12.76
N MET A 132 -4.90 12.88 -12.77
CA MET A 132 -4.85 12.05 -13.99
C MET A 132 -6.24 11.71 -14.54
N MET A 133 -7.23 11.54 -13.68
CA MET A 133 -8.62 11.21 -14.08
C MET A 133 -9.42 12.43 -14.55
N SER A 134 -9.09 13.64 -14.08
CA SER A 134 -9.86 14.86 -14.39
C SER A 134 -9.20 15.80 -15.39
N TYR A 135 -7.92 15.55 -15.74
CA TYR A 135 -7.19 16.37 -16.70
C TYR A 135 -7.86 16.34 -18.08
N THR A 136 -8.30 17.52 -18.52
CA THR A 136 -8.88 17.79 -19.84
C THR A 136 -7.96 18.72 -20.61
N HIS A 137 -7.64 18.37 -21.86
CA HIS A 137 -6.84 19.24 -22.73
C HIS A 137 -7.63 20.51 -23.08
N HIS A 138 -6.93 21.62 -23.36
CA HIS A 138 -7.58 22.90 -23.67
C HIS A 138 -8.56 22.80 -24.85
N CYS A 139 -8.30 21.93 -25.83
CA CYS A 139 -9.17 21.67 -26.98
C CYS A 139 -10.10 20.44 -26.85
N ARG A 140 -10.10 19.72 -25.72
CA ARG A 140 -10.93 18.50 -25.57
C ARG A 140 -11.98 18.67 -24.49
N LYS A 141 -13.20 18.21 -24.78
CA LYS A 141 -14.33 18.21 -23.84
C LYS A 141 -14.21 17.06 -22.81
N GLU A 142 -13.54 15.98 -23.17
CA GLU A 142 -13.38 14.78 -22.34
C GLU A 142 -11.98 14.65 -21.70
N PRO A 143 -11.86 13.98 -20.53
CA PRO A 143 -10.57 13.74 -19.90
C PRO A 143 -9.66 12.85 -20.74
N ALA A 144 -8.35 13.15 -20.76
CA ALA A 144 -7.34 12.36 -21.47
C ALA A 144 -7.24 10.91 -20.95
N GLY A 145 -7.62 10.68 -19.70
CA GLY A 145 -7.59 9.38 -19.06
C GLY A 145 -6.21 9.05 -18.45
N VAL A 146 -6.23 8.09 -17.53
CA VAL A 146 -5.05 7.75 -16.71
C VAL A 146 -3.90 7.20 -17.56
N THR A 147 -4.20 6.37 -18.56
CA THR A 147 -3.17 5.79 -19.44
C THR A 147 -2.43 6.85 -20.25
N GLU A 148 -3.15 7.78 -20.90
CA GLU A 148 -2.54 8.86 -21.67
C GLU A 148 -1.67 9.75 -20.78
N MET A 149 -2.19 10.08 -19.58
CA MET A 149 -1.46 10.89 -18.60
C MET A 149 -0.18 10.22 -18.09
N ILE A 150 -0.17 8.89 -17.98
CA ILE A 150 1.03 8.13 -17.64
C ILE A 150 2.05 8.19 -18.77
N HIS A 151 1.63 7.95 -20.03
CA HIS A 151 2.53 8.02 -21.18
C HIS A 151 3.20 9.38 -21.32
N ARG A 152 2.45 10.47 -21.07
CA ARG A 152 2.98 11.86 -21.08
C ARG A 152 4.11 12.11 -20.08
N LYS A 153 4.31 11.25 -19.07
CA LYS A 153 5.44 11.38 -18.12
C LYS A 153 6.75 10.82 -18.66
N GLY A 154 6.73 10.16 -19.82
CA GLY A 154 7.90 9.57 -20.48
C GLY A 154 8.32 8.23 -19.91
N TYR A 155 9.09 7.48 -20.70
CA TYR A 155 9.55 6.13 -20.34
C TYR A 155 10.32 6.09 -19.01
N ASP A 156 11.20 7.07 -18.76
CA ASP A 156 12.05 7.12 -17.57
C ASP A 156 11.29 7.32 -16.26
N TYR A 157 10.05 7.83 -16.32
CA TYR A 157 9.23 8.01 -15.13
C TYR A 157 8.95 6.68 -14.41
N GLN A 158 8.82 5.57 -15.15
CA GLN A 158 8.55 4.26 -14.54
C GLN A 158 9.66 3.84 -13.58
N TRP A 159 10.92 4.08 -13.97
CA TRP A 159 12.12 3.73 -13.20
C TRP A 159 12.28 4.64 -11.99
N LYS A 160 12.06 5.94 -12.16
CA LYS A 160 12.06 6.91 -11.06
C LYS A 160 11.02 6.55 -10.00
N MET A 161 9.81 6.22 -10.44
CA MET A 161 8.72 5.85 -9.55
C MET A 161 9.03 4.52 -8.84
N LEU A 162 9.46 3.49 -9.59
CA LEU A 162 9.81 2.18 -9.05
C LEU A 162 10.89 2.26 -7.97
N LEU A 163 11.96 3.02 -8.20
CA LEU A 163 13.03 3.19 -7.21
C LEU A 163 12.55 3.89 -5.94
N ASN A 164 11.71 4.92 -6.06
CA ASN A 164 11.12 5.60 -4.90
C ASN A 164 10.21 4.68 -4.09
N GLU A 165 9.44 3.83 -4.77
CA GLU A 165 8.56 2.85 -4.17
C GLU A 165 9.34 1.79 -3.39
N LEU A 166 10.33 1.15 -4.03
CA LEU A 166 11.16 0.12 -3.41
C LEU A 166 12.00 0.67 -2.24
N HIS A 167 12.52 1.89 -2.38
CA HIS A 167 13.24 2.56 -1.28
C HIS A 167 12.33 2.78 -0.07
N ALA A 168 11.07 3.10 -0.30
CA ALA A 168 10.13 3.28 0.79
C ALA A 168 9.67 1.93 1.39
N GLN A 169 9.47 0.88 0.58
CA GLN A 169 9.23 -0.48 1.08
C GLN A 169 10.39 -0.98 1.95
N MET A 170 11.65 -0.78 1.51
CA MET A 170 12.85 -1.09 2.29
C MET A 170 12.84 -0.43 3.68
N LYS A 171 12.35 0.82 3.79
CA LYS A 171 12.26 1.52 5.08
C LYS A 171 11.10 1.02 5.95
N MET A 172 10.11 0.37 5.36
CA MET A 172 8.87 -0.05 6.01
C MET A 172 8.89 -1.51 6.47
N GLU A 173 9.60 -2.40 5.78
CA GLU A 173 9.53 -3.87 5.99
C GLU A 173 9.56 -4.29 7.46
N HIS A 174 10.42 -3.69 8.28
CA HIS A 174 10.53 -4.00 9.73
C HIS A 174 9.75 -3.05 10.65
N LYS A 175 9.25 -1.91 10.14
CA LYS A 175 8.62 -0.85 10.95
C LYS A 175 7.09 -0.80 10.80
N ASP A 176 6.61 -1.14 9.61
CA ASP A 176 5.20 -1.11 9.21
C ASP A 176 4.96 -2.26 8.23
N ILE A 177 4.84 -3.47 8.79
CA ILE A 177 4.63 -4.70 8.02
C ILE A 177 3.33 -4.62 7.22
N THR A 178 2.26 -4.07 7.80
CA THR A 178 0.98 -3.93 7.12
C THR A 178 1.09 -3.00 5.90
N GLY A 179 1.68 -1.81 6.07
CA GLY A 179 1.91 -0.88 4.99
C GLY A 179 2.90 -1.42 3.94
N PHE A 180 3.90 -2.20 4.36
CA PHE A 180 4.78 -2.93 3.45
C PHE A 180 4.00 -3.93 2.59
N VAL A 181 3.17 -4.79 3.18
CA VAL A 181 2.37 -5.79 2.45
C VAL A 181 1.42 -5.13 1.43
N GLU A 182 0.73 -4.06 1.82
CA GLU A 182 -0.18 -3.34 0.92
C GLU A 182 0.54 -2.76 -0.32
N ARG A 183 1.77 -2.30 -0.14
CA ARG A 183 2.59 -1.71 -1.20
C ARG A 183 3.29 -2.78 -2.05
N ASN A 184 3.85 -3.78 -1.39
CA ASN A 184 4.52 -4.91 -2.00
C ASN A 184 3.56 -5.71 -2.89
N ARG A 185 2.26 -5.77 -2.56
CA ARG A 185 1.22 -6.34 -3.42
C ARG A 185 1.34 -5.88 -4.88
N TRP A 186 1.62 -4.60 -5.10
CA TRP A 186 1.69 -3.99 -6.43
C TRP A 186 3.11 -3.96 -7.00
N PHE A 187 4.11 -3.70 -6.16
CA PHE A 187 5.51 -3.58 -6.57
C PHE A 187 6.36 -4.61 -5.84
N ASN A 188 6.13 -5.88 -6.17
CA ASN A 188 6.92 -7.01 -5.71
C ASN A 188 8.06 -7.35 -6.69
N ARG A 189 8.88 -8.34 -6.31
CA ARG A 189 10.00 -8.84 -7.10
C ARG A 189 9.59 -9.29 -8.51
N ASP A 190 8.44 -9.94 -8.67
CA ASP A 190 8.02 -10.50 -9.97
C ASP A 190 7.63 -9.39 -10.95
N VAL A 191 6.93 -8.35 -10.47
CA VAL A 191 6.65 -7.15 -11.24
C VAL A 191 7.96 -6.45 -11.64
N VAL A 192 8.91 -6.31 -10.71
CA VAL A 192 10.23 -5.72 -11.01
C VAL A 192 10.98 -6.52 -12.10
N LEU A 193 10.97 -7.85 -12.02
CA LEU A 193 11.58 -8.73 -13.01
C LEU A 193 10.94 -8.56 -14.39
N ALA A 194 9.61 -8.45 -14.45
CA ALA A 194 8.89 -8.19 -15.68
C ALA A 194 9.28 -6.83 -16.30
N ILE A 195 9.44 -5.79 -15.48
CA ILE A 195 9.88 -4.46 -15.93
C ILE A 195 11.31 -4.49 -16.47
N ALA A 196 12.22 -5.16 -15.77
CA ALA A 196 13.63 -5.27 -16.19
C ALA A 196 13.77 -6.07 -17.51
N SER A 197 13.00 -7.14 -17.64
CA SER A 197 12.98 -7.97 -18.86
C SER A 197 12.37 -7.22 -20.06
N ASP A 198 11.30 -6.47 -19.83
CA ASP A 198 10.68 -5.58 -20.83
C ASP A 198 11.68 -4.51 -21.30
N TYR A 199 12.43 -3.90 -20.38
CA TYR A 199 13.49 -2.95 -20.75
C TYR A 199 14.58 -3.58 -21.62
N VAL A 200 15.08 -4.77 -21.28
CA VAL A 200 16.11 -5.43 -22.11
C VAL A 200 15.58 -5.69 -23.52
N SER A 201 14.30 -6.06 -23.64
CA SER A 201 13.64 -6.28 -24.91
C SER A 201 13.49 -4.98 -25.71
N ALA A 202 13.08 -3.89 -25.06
CA ALA A 202 12.99 -2.56 -25.64
C ALA A 202 14.36 -2.02 -26.07
N LEU A 203 15.40 -2.24 -25.27
CA LEU A 203 16.78 -1.88 -25.59
C LEU A 203 17.29 -2.65 -26.81
N LYS A 204 17.07 -3.97 -26.87
CA LYS A 204 17.45 -4.79 -28.03
C LYS A 204 16.79 -4.28 -29.31
N LYS A 205 15.50 -3.94 -29.26
CA LYS A 205 14.78 -3.34 -30.38
C LYS A 205 15.37 -1.99 -30.79
N HIS A 206 15.61 -1.11 -29.80
CA HIS A 206 16.19 0.21 -30.06
C HIS A 206 17.58 0.11 -30.71
N VAL A 207 18.48 -0.71 -30.14
CA VAL A 207 19.82 -0.95 -30.68
C VAL A 207 19.75 -1.65 -32.04
N GLY A 208 18.82 -2.57 -32.24
CA GLY A 208 18.54 -3.21 -33.53
C GLY A 208 18.28 -2.19 -34.64
N ASN A 209 17.52 -1.14 -34.32
CA ASN A 209 17.16 -0.07 -35.26
C ASN A 209 18.25 0.99 -35.48
N LEU A 210 19.33 1.00 -34.69
CA LEU A 210 20.45 1.92 -34.91
C LEU A 210 21.21 1.56 -36.19
N GLU A 211 21.66 2.60 -36.90
CA GLU A 211 22.53 2.50 -38.07
C GLU A 211 23.78 1.67 -37.76
N THR A 212 24.05 0.68 -38.61
CA THR A 212 25.29 -0.11 -38.56
C THR A 212 26.37 0.60 -39.35
N ARG A 213 27.47 0.93 -38.69
CA ARG A 213 28.65 1.59 -39.27
C ARG A 213 29.78 0.60 -39.41
N LYS A 214 30.83 0.96 -40.15
CA LYS A 214 32.02 0.13 -40.33
C LYS A 214 33.26 0.86 -39.87
N CYS A 215 34.14 0.17 -39.15
CA CYS A 215 35.49 0.61 -38.83
C CYS A 215 36.46 -0.41 -39.43
N LYS A 216 37.24 0.00 -40.44
CA LYS A 216 38.16 -0.90 -41.17
C LYS A 216 37.49 -2.21 -41.63
N GLY A 217 36.24 -2.11 -42.12
CA GLY A 217 35.44 -3.26 -42.57
C GLY A 217 34.62 -3.96 -41.47
N VAL A 218 34.94 -3.78 -40.18
CA VAL A 218 34.24 -4.43 -39.06
C VAL A 218 32.98 -3.64 -38.67
N PRO A 219 31.79 -4.28 -38.58
CA PRO A 219 30.55 -3.59 -38.26
C PRO A 219 30.45 -3.22 -36.77
N TYR A 220 30.00 -2.00 -36.48
CA TYR A 220 29.75 -1.51 -35.13
C TYR A 220 28.48 -0.64 -35.07
N LYS A 221 27.91 -0.51 -33.88
CA LYS A 221 26.81 0.41 -33.58
C LYS A 221 27.25 1.47 -32.60
N ARG A 222 26.80 2.72 -32.80
CA ARG A 222 27.03 3.82 -31.85
C ARG A 222 25.89 3.86 -30.84
N VAL A 223 26.11 3.29 -29.66
CA VAL A 223 25.13 3.20 -28.58
C VAL A 223 25.49 4.21 -27.49
N TYR A 224 24.65 5.23 -27.32
CA TYR A 224 24.79 6.27 -26.27
C TYR A 224 26.22 6.86 -26.18
N GLY A 225 26.74 7.31 -27.32
CA GLY A 225 28.07 7.92 -27.42
C GLY A 225 29.23 6.94 -27.48
N ARG A 226 29.01 5.63 -27.32
CA ARG A 226 30.04 4.58 -27.39
C ARG A 226 29.92 3.78 -28.68
N ASN A 227 31.05 3.47 -29.31
CA ASN A 227 31.12 2.57 -30.46
C ASN A 227 31.31 1.14 -29.95
N ILE A 228 30.37 0.25 -30.25
CA ILE A 228 30.42 -1.16 -29.84
C ILE A 228 30.32 -2.02 -31.09
N PHE A 229 31.29 -2.91 -31.31
CA PHE A 229 31.25 -3.87 -32.41
C PHE A 229 30.00 -4.75 -32.30
N VAL A 230 29.42 -5.13 -33.44
CA VAL A 230 28.18 -5.91 -33.45
C VAL A 230 28.35 -7.25 -32.71
N GLU A 231 29.50 -7.90 -32.88
CA GLU A 231 29.87 -9.15 -32.19
C GLU A 231 29.99 -8.96 -30.66
N ASP A 232 30.40 -7.78 -30.22
CA ASP A 232 30.58 -7.44 -28.80
C ASP A 232 29.29 -6.97 -28.11
N LEU A 233 28.18 -6.76 -28.84
CA LEU A 233 26.95 -6.24 -28.24
C LEU A 233 26.44 -7.17 -27.13
N GLN A 234 26.54 -8.48 -27.31
CA GLN A 234 26.09 -9.43 -26.32
C GLN A 234 26.90 -9.34 -25.01
N SER A 235 28.23 -9.34 -25.11
CA SER A 235 29.11 -9.34 -23.94
C SER A 235 29.20 -7.97 -23.25
N LYS A 236 29.27 -6.88 -24.03
CA LYS A 236 29.51 -5.52 -23.50
C LYS A 236 28.24 -4.76 -23.11
N LEU A 237 27.08 -5.09 -23.71
CA LEU A 237 25.83 -4.37 -23.47
C LEU A 237 24.78 -5.22 -22.75
N TYR A 238 24.44 -6.40 -23.29
CA TYR A 238 23.30 -7.17 -22.78
C TYR A 238 23.65 -8.04 -21.57
N TYR A 239 24.81 -8.69 -21.57
CA TYR A 239 25.22 -9.59 -20.49
C TYR A 239 25.29 -8.91 -19.10
N PRO A 240 25.83 -7.68 -18.95
CA PRO A 240 25.80 -6.97 -17.66
C PRO A 240 24.38 -6.72 -17.12
N LEU A 241 23.41 -6.48 -18.01
CA LEU A 241 22.00 -6.33 -17.63
C LEU A 241 21.39 -7.65 -17.20
N SER A 242 21.72 -8.76 -17.88
CA SER A 242 21.29 -10.11 -17.50
C SER A 242 21.79 -10.50 -16.11
N ILE A 243 23.05 -10.18 -15.77
CA ILE A 243 23.59 -10.38 -14.42
C ILE A 243 22.79 -9.57 -13.39
N ALA A 244 22.53 -8.29 -13.67
CA ALA A 244 21.74 -7.46 -12.78
C ALA A 244 20.30 -7.98 -12.58
N ILE A 245 19.67 -8.55 -13.61
CA ILE A 245 18.37 -9.24 -13.50
C ILE A 245 18.46 -10.46 -12.58
N THR A 246 19.54 -11.23 -12.66
CA THR A 246 19.78 -12.37 -11.75
C THR A 246 19.87 -11.92 -10.30
N HIS A 247 20.53 -10.79 -10.01
CA HIS A 247 20.53 -10.22 -8.66
C HIS A 247 19.13 -9.82 -8.17
N ILE A 248 18.30 -9.24 -9.05
CA ILE A 248 16.90 -8.93 -8.72
C ILE A 248 16.13 -10.23 -8.38
N ARG A 249 16.33 -11.30 -9.16
CA ARG A 249 15.65 -12.59 -8.97
C ARG A 249 15.97 -13.22 -7.62
N HIS A 250 17.21 -13.10 -7.17
CA HIS A 250 17.68 -13.70 -5.92
C HIS A 250 17.57 -12.78 -4.70
N ALA A 251 17.02 -11.58 -4.86
CA ALA A 251 16.73 -10.72 -3.71
C ALA A 251 15.75 -11.39 -2.75
N LEU A 252 16.13 -11.48 -1.48
CA LEU A 252 15.39 -12.14 -0.42
C LEU A 252 14.52 -11.18 0.41
N ASP A 253 14.94 -9.93 0.53
CA ASP A 253 14.30 -8.88 1.33
C ASP A 253 14.17 -7.58 0.53
N ALA A 254 13.44 -6.59 1.10
CA ALA A 254 13.18 -5.34 0.40
C ALA A 254 14.45 -4.49 0.19
N ALA A 255 15.45 -4.60 1.07
CA ALA A 255 16.72 -3.88 0.96
C ALA A 255 17.56 -4.43 -0.19
N GLN A 256 17.68 -5.75 -0.29
CA GLN A 256 18.34 -6.44 -1.40
C GLN A 256 17.65 -6.13 -2.72
N LEU A 257 16.31 -6.16 -2.75
CA LEU A 257 15.55 -5.85 -3.96
C LEU A 257 15.79 -4.40 -4.42
N TYR A 258 15.71 -3.43 -3.50
CA TYR A 258 16.00 -2.03 -3.82
C TYR A 258 17.42 -1.85 -4.37
N ASN A 259 18.43 -2.43 -3.71
CA ASN A 259 19.82 -2.31 -4.13
C ASN A 259 20.08 -2.97 -5.49
N ALA A 260 19.49 -4.15 -5.73
CA ALA A 260 19.61 -4.84 -7.02
C ALA A 260 18.97 -4.03 -8.16
N VAL A 261 17.81 -3.43 -7.94
CA VAL A 261 17.12 -2.59 -8.94
C VAL A 261 17.88 -1.28 -9.18
N ARG A 262 18.44 -0.66 -8.13
CA ARG A 262 19.32 0.51 -8.27
C ARG A 262 20.51 0.19 -9.17
N GLN A 263 21.20 -0.92 -8.90
CA GLN A 263 22.32 -1.39 -9.70
C GLN A 263 21.94 -1.69 -11.16
N PHE A 264 20.76 -2.25 -11.40
CA PHE A 264 20.23 -2.42 -12.76
C PHE A 264 20.01 -1.06 -13.44
N ASN A 265 19.36 -0.12 -12.74
CA ASN A 265 19.05 1.19 -13.28
C ASN A 265 20.30 2.05 -13.55
N ASP A 266 21.37 1.90 -12.77
CA ASP A 266 22.65 2.58 -12.99
C ASP A 266 23.36 2.10 -14.27
N ARG A 267 23.09 0.85 -14.69
CA ARG A 267 23.60 0.26 -15.94
C ARG A 267 22.70 0.55 -17.14
N ARG A 268 21.52 1.13 -16.89
CA ARG A 268 20.50 1.38 -17.91
C ARG A 268 20.94 2.50 -18.85
N ILE A 269 20.64 2.33 -20.13
CA ILE A 269 20.72 3.38 -21.14
C ILE A 269 19.34 4.02 -21.26
N ARG A 270 19.30 5.34 -21.34
CA ARG A 270 18.04 6.06 -21.54
C ARG A 270 17.47 5.71 -22.92
N LEU A 271 16.24 5.21 -22.93
CA LEU A 271 15.48 4.98 -24.15
C LEU A 271 14.74 6.26 -24.56
N PRO A 272 14.29 6.36 -25.83
CA PRO A 272 13.47 7.47 -26.30
C PRO A 272 12.27 7.75 -25.39
N TRP A 273 11.91 9.02 -25.25
CA TRP A 273 10.86 9.49 -24.33
C TRP A 273 9.51 8.80 -24.57
N ASP A 274 9.18 8.58 -25.84
CA ASP A 274 7.97 7.96 -26.37
C ASP A 274 7.97 6.43 -26.32
N THR A 275 9.05 5.81 -25.83
CA THR A 275 9.07 4.36 -25.59
C THR A 275 7.91 4.00 -24.64
N PRO A 276 7.05 3.03 -24.99
CA PRO A 276 5.98 2.59 -24.11
C PRO A 276 6.52 2.09 -22.77
N GLN A 277 5.92 2.48 -21.66
CA GLN A 277 6.24 1.91 -20.35
C GLN A 277 5.84 0.43 -20.28
N SER A 278 6.50 -0.32 -19.40
CA SER A 278 6.20 -1.74 -19.19
C SER A 278 4.73 -1.95 -18.83
N LYS A 279 4.10 -2.96 -19.45
CA LYS A 279 2.71 -3.34 -19.13
C LYS A 279 2.55 -3.72 -17.66
N ALA A 280 3.49 -4.48 -17.10
CA ALA A 280 3.49 -4.88 -15.71
C ALA A 280 3.56 -3.67 -14.77
N TRP A 281 4.42 -2.69 -15.09
CA TRP A 281 4.48 -1.44 -14.33
C TRP A 281 3.19 -0.63 -14.43
N MET A 282 2.62 -0.50 -15.63
CA MET A 282 1.37 0.24 -15.83
C MET A 282 0.22 -0.39 -15.06
N ASP A 283 0.13 -1.72 -15.04
CA ASP A 283 -0.87 -2.45 -14.29
C ASP A 283 -0.73 -2.18 -12.78
N ALA A 284 0.46 -2.41 -12.23
CA ALA A 284 0.78 -2.14 -10.84
C ALA A 284 0.51 -0.69 -10.43
N TYR A 285 0.91 0.28 -11.26
CA TYR A 285 0.71 1.70 -11.00
C TYR A 285 -0.77 2.07 -10.92
N LYS A 286 -1.59 1.55 -11.84
CA LYS A 286 -3.03 1.77 -11.85
C LYS A 286 -3.71 1.09 -10.67
N GLY A 287 -3.33 -0.14 -10.36
CA GLY A 287 -3.83 -0.91 -9.21
C GLY A 287 -3.52 -0.22 -7.88
N ALA A 288 -2.26 0.11 -7.63
CA ALA A 288 -1.83 0.84 -6.44
C ALA A 288 -2.53 2.20 -6.32
N GLY A 289 -2.54 2.96 -7.42
CA GLY A 289 -3.19 4.27 -7.49
C GLY A 289 -4.66 4.20 -7.08
N ALA A 290 -5.40 3.27 -7.67
CA ALA A 290 -6.82 3.07 -7.38
C ALA A 290 -7.07 2.58 -5.94
N PHE A 291 -6.29 1.58 -5.49
CA PHE A 291 -6.39 1.02 -4.14
C PHE A 291 -6.21 2.08 -3.05
N PHE A 292 -5.09 2.81 -3.07
CA PHE A 292 -4.82 3.82 -2.04
C PHE A 292 -5.79 5.01 -2.12
N THR A 293 -6.28 5.32 -3.32
CA THR A 293 -7.32 6.34 -3.50
C THR A 293 -8.62 5.92 -2.82
N MET A 294 -9.13 4.71 -3.09
CA MET A 294 -10.34 4.20 -2.46
C MET A 294 -10.18 4.04 -0.95
N GLN A 295 -9.03 3.55 -0.49
CA GLN A 295 -8.73 3.43 0.93
C GLN A 295 -8.79 4.80 1.62
N ASN A 296 -8.26 5.85 0.99
CA ASN A 296 -8.32 7.21 1.52
C ASN A 296 -9.75 7.78 1.52
N LEU A 297 -10.52 7.51 0.46
CA LEU A 297 -11.92 7.91 0.35
C LEU A 297 -12.79 7.30 1.44
N ILE A 298 -12.66 5.99 1.68
CA ILE A 298 -13.40 5.29 2.73
C ILE A 298 -13.01 5.79 4.12
N ARG A 299 -11.71 5.98 4.37
CA ARG A 299 -11.23 6.35 5.71
C ARG A 299 -11.54 7.80 6.10
N PHE A 300 -11.45 8.74 5.15
CA PHE A 300 -11.42 10.19 5.47
C PHE A 300 -12.44 11.02 4.72
N HIS A 301 -13.21 10.44 3.79
CA HIS A 301 -14.19 11.17 2.98
C HIS A 301 -15.60 10.59 3.05
N GLY A 302 -15.85 9.66 3.99
CA GLY A 302 -17.16 9.09 4.26
C GLY A 302 -17.69 8.20 3.14
N CYS A 303 -16.82 7.69 2.27
CA CYS A 303 -17.23 6.85 1.16
C CYS A 303 -17.46 5.40 1.60
N THR A 304 -18.45 4.76 0.98
CA THR A 304 -18.75 3.33 1.17
C THR A 304 -18.76 2.61 -0.16
N ALA A 305 -18.40 1.32 -0.16
CA ALA A 305 -18.53 0.47 -1.33
C ALA A 305 -19.96 -0.08 -1.45
N ILE A 306 -20.34 -0.45 -2.67
CA ILE A 306 -21.49 -1.30 -2.95
C ILE A 306 -20.93 -2.60 -3.51
N ASP A 307 -21.26 -3.72 -2.88
CA ASP A 307 -20.77 -5.03 -3.28
C ASP A 307 -21.38 -5.54 -4.59
N ASP A 308 -20.93 -6.71 -5.03
CA ASP A 308 -21.36 -7.33 -6.28
C ASP A 308 -22.84 -7.76 -6.25
N SER A 309 -23.47 -7.83 -5.07
CA SER A 309 -24.90 -8.10 -4.87
C SER A 309 -25.77 -6.82 -4.85
N GLY A 310 -25.15 -5.65 -4.98
CA GLY A 310 -25.83 -4.36 -4.93
C GLY A 310 -26.08 -3.84 -3.51
N ARG A 311 -25.54 -4.49 -2.47
CA ARG A 311 -25.69 -4.05 -1.08
C ARG A 311 -24.66 -2.97 -0.74
N ARG A 312 -25.12 -1.88 -0.13
CA ARG A 312 -24.24 -0.85 0.42
C ARG A 312 -23.58 -1.35 1.70
N LEU A 313 -22.26 -1.26 1.74
CA LEU A 313 -21.43 -1.74 2.84
C LEU A 313 -21.16 -0.63 3.85
N ASP A 314 -20.95 -0.99 5.12
CA ASP A 314 -20.41 -0.04 6.10
C ASP A 314 -18.92 0.24 5.83
N LYS A 315 -18.31 1.11 6.64
CA LYS A 315 -16.88 1.49 6.49
C LYS A 315 -15.93 0.29 6.55
N TYR A 316 -16.10 -0.59 7.53
CA TYR A 316 -15.21 -1.74 7.76
C TYR A 316 -15.40 -2.79 6.66
N GLN A 317 -16.64 -3.08 6.32
CA GLN A 317 -17.00 -3.94 5.20
C GLN A 317 -16.46 -3.39 3.88
N SER A 318 -16.51 -2.08 3.66
CA SER A 318 -15.96 -1.43 2.46
C SER A 318 -14.45 -1.59 2.35
N LEU A 319 -13.72 -1.50 3.47
CA LEU A 319 -12.28 -1.75 3.51
C LEU A 319 -11.95 -3.23 3.26
N ALA A 320 -12.73 -4.15 3.85
CA ALA A 320 -12.57 -5.58 3.61
C ALA A 320 -12.84 -5.95 2.14
N PHE A 321 -13.92 -5.42 1.56
CA PHE A 321 -14.25 -5.56 0.14
C PHE A 321 -13.11 -5.04 -0.76
N LEU A 322 -12.57 -3.85 -0.45
CA LEU A 322 -11.47 -3.28 -1.20
C LEU A 322 -10.21 -4.16 -1.13
N SER A 323 -9.88 -4.69 0.05
CA SER A 323 -8.76 -5.62 0.22
C SER A 323 -8.97 -6.91 -0.57
N ALA A 324 -10.18 -7.47 -0.58
CA ALA A 324 -10.51 -8.66 -1.36
C ALA A 324 -10.35 -8.41 -2.87
N LYS A 325 -10.86 -7.29 -3.40
CA LYS A 325 -10.68 -6.92 -4.81
C LYS A 325 -9.22 -6.65 -5.16
N ALA A 326 -8.46 -6.05 -4.25
CA ALA A 326 -7.02 -5.86 -4.46
C ALA A 326 -6.28 -7.19 -4.55
N GLU A 327 -6.66 -8.16 -3.72
CA GLU A 327 -6.08 -9.50 -3.72
C GLU A 327 -6.45 -10.29 -4.98
N GLU A 328 -7.71 -10.19 -5.43
CA GLU A 328 -8.20 -10.77 -6.69
C GLU A 328 -7.38 -10.26 -7.90
N TYR A 329 -7.05 -8.96 -7.91
CA TYR A 329 -6.46 -8.30 -9.08
C TYR A 329 -4.94 -8.09 -9.03
N LYS A 330 -4.23 -8.55 -7.99
CA LYS A 330 -2.81 -8.23 -7.78
C LYS A 330 -1.85 -8.76 -8.85
N ASN A 331 -2.22 -9.81 -9.58
CA ASN A 331 -1.33 -10.55 -10.49
C ASN A 331 -1.58 -10.20 -11.97
N GLY A 332 -1.42 -8.92 -12.33
CA GLY A 332 -1.54 -8.47 -13.72
C GLY A 332 -2.93 -7.97 -14.14
N GLU A 333 -3.84 -7.81 -13.18
CA GLU A 333 -5.18 -7.26 -13.40
C GLU A 333 -5.47 -6.00 -12.57
N GLY A 334 -4.44 -5.39 -11.98
CA GLY A 334 -4.56 -4.22 -11.11
C GLY A 334 -5.29 -3.04 -11.78
N TRP A 335 -5.19 -2.92 -13.10
CA TRP A 335 -5.93 -1.93 -13.88
C TRP A 335 -7.46 -2.01 -13.68
N ARG A 336 -8.02 -3.17 -13.32
CA ARG A 336 -9.45 -3.35 -13.02
C ARG A 336 -9.89 -2.55 -11.81
N LEU A 337 -9.01 -2.29 -10.85
CA LEU A 337 -9.34 -1.42 -9.70
C LEU A 337 -9.65 0.03 -10.11
N LEU A 338 -9.22 0.49 -11.29
CA LEU A 338 -9.68 1.78 -11.80
C LEU A 338 -11.16 1.79 -12.12
N ALA A 339 -11.71 0.68 -12.62
CA ALA A 339 -13.15 0.55 -12.85
C ALA A 339 -13.90 0.54 -11.51
N VAL A 340 -13.39 -0.19 -10.51
CA VAL A 340 -13.92 -0.20 -9.15
C VAL A 340 -13.89 1.21 -8.53
N LEU A 341 -12.79 1.95 -8.69
CA LEU A 341 -12.68 3.34 -8.24
C LEU A 341 -13.70 4.24 -8.94
N LYS A 342 -13.86 4.14 -10.27
CA LYS A 342 -14.85 4.94 -11.01
C LYS A 342 -16.27 4.65 -10.52
N LYS A 343 -16.60 3.37 -10.31
CA LYS A 343 -17.89 2.95 -9.74
C LYS A 343 -18.09 3.54 -8.34
N MET A 344 -17.10 3.40 -7.45
CA MET A 344 -17.17 3.97 -6.09
C MET A 344 -17.38 5.49 -6.12
N LEU A 345 -16.71 6.22 -7.01
CA LEU A 345 -16.90 7.66 -7.16
C LEU A 345 -18.34 7.99 -7.58
N ALA A 346 -18.93 7.22 -8.51
CA ALA A 346 -20.31 7.38 -8.94
C ALA A 346 -21.30 7.05 -7.80
N ASP A 347 -21.14 5.89 -7.15
CA ASP A 347 -21.99 5.39 -6.05
C ASP A 347 -22.01 6.33 -4.82
N ASN A 348 -20.98 7.17 -4.68
CA ASN A 348 -20.83 8.16 -3.60
C ASN A 348 -21.04 9.61 -4.08
N ASN A 349 -21.55 9.83 -5.31
CA ASN A 349 -21.81 11.15 -5.88
C ASN A 349 -20.59 12.10 -5.87
N ILE A 350 -19.38 11.57 -6.08
CA ILE A 350 -18.15 12.34 -6.08
C ILE A 350 -17.83 12.85 -7.49
N ASN A 351 -17.95 14.17 -7.65
CA ASN A 351 -17.37 14.87 -8.78
C ASN A 351 -15.93 15.30 -8.46
N ILE A 352 -14.95 14.70 -9.15
CA ILE A 352 -13.51 14.94 -8.91
C ILE A 352 -13.15 16.44 -9.03
N LYS A 353 -13.60 17.12 -10.09
CA LYS A 353 -13.28 18.54 -10.33
C LYS A 353 -13.82 19.43 -9.21
N LYS A 354 -15.08 19.21 -8.79
CA LYS A 354 -15.69 19.93 -7.65
C LYS A 354 -14.94 19.66 -6.35
N LYS A 355 -14.57 18.40 -6.09
CA LYS A 355 -13.84 18.00 -4.87
C LYS A 355 -12.44 18.64 -4.82
N MET A 356 -11.70 18.64 -5.93
CA MET A 356 -10.40 19.29 -6.02
C MET A 356 -10.50 20.81 -5.84
N ALA A 357 -11.51 21.45 -6.42
CA ALA A 357 -11.75 22.89 -6.23
C ALA A 357 -12.05 23.23 -4.76
N ALA A 358 -12.86 22.40 -4.08
CA ALA A 358 -13.14 22.57 -2.66
C ALA A 358 -11.87 22.44 -1.79
N TRP A 359 -10.94 21.56 -2.14
CA TRP A 359 -9.68 21.39 -1.41
C TRP A 359 -8.66 22.50 -1.62
N ARG A 360 -8.72 23.24 -2.75
CA ARG A 360 -7.83 24.37 -3.01
C ARG A 360 -8.23 25.66 -2.28
N LYS A 361 -9.47 25.72 -1.78
CA LYS A 361 -10.03 26.88 -1.05
C LYS A 361 -9.72 26.86 0.45
N LYS A 362 -9.17 25.77 0.95
CA LYS A 362 -8.64 25.62 2.30
C LYS A 362 -7.13 25.69 2.25
#